data_AF-A0A920LII6-F1
#
_entry.id   AF-A0A920LII6-F1
#
_cell.length_a   1.000
_cell.length_b   1.000
_cell.length_c   1.000
_cell.angle_alpha   90.00
_cell.angle_beta   90.00
_cell.angle_gamma   90.00
#
_symmetry.space_group_name_H-M   'P 1'
#
loop_
_entity.id
_entity.type
_entity.pdbx_description
1 polymer ?
#
loop_
_entity_poly.entity_id
_entity_poly.type
_entity_poly.pdbx_seq_one_letter_code
_entity_poly.pdbx_strand_id
1 'polypeptide(L)' 'MGVTNIIRGEDHVTNSGIQVEMFTSLGKDSPVFGHTSAC' A
#
# COMPACT_ATOMS: atom_id res chain seq x y z
N MET A 1 -10.34 7.40 -10.12
CA MET A 1 -10.53 6.07 -9.52
C MET A 1 -10.14 6.16 -8.05
N GLY A 2 -11.08 6.13 -7.11
CA GLY A 2 -10.85 6.26 -5.66
C GLY A 2 -10.50 4.92 -5.03
N VAL A 3 -9.28 4.44 -5.24
CA VAL A 3 -8.79 3.19 -4.66
C VAL A 3 -8.56 3.37 -3.16
N THR A 4 -9.24 2.59 -2.34
CA THR A 4 -9.21 2.69 -0.88
C THR A 4 -8.46 1.55 -0.20
N ASN A 5 -8.44 0.36 -0.83
CA ASN A 5 -7.82 -0.84 -0.30
C ASN A 5 -6.92 -1.46 -1.37
N ILE A 6 -5.67 -1.77 -1.02
CA ILE A 6 -4.68 -2.39 -1.90
C ILE A 6 -4.30 -3.73 -1.28
N ILE A 7 -4.75 -4.82 -1.89
CA ILE A 7 -4.44 -6.19 -1.48
C ILE A 7 -3.46 -6.80 -2.49
N ARG A 8 -2.29 -7.25 -2.03
CA ARG A 8 -1.24 -7.89 -2.84
C ARG A 8 -0.52 -8.99 -2.05
N GLY A 9 0.39 -9.72 -2.69
CA GLY A 9 1.22 -10.73 -2.03
C GLY A 9 2.23 -10.11 -1.05
N GLU A 10 2.78 -10.92 -0.13
CA GLU A 10 3.78 -10.46 0.86
C GLU A 10 5.08 -9.94 0.23
N ASP A 11 5.38 -10.34 -1.01
CA ASP A 11 6.49 -9.85 -1.80
C ASP A 11 6.45 -8.32 -2.04
N HIS A 12 5.28 -7.71 -1.83
CA HIS A 12 5.06 -6.27 -1.93
C HIS A 12 5.10 -5.53 -0.58
N VAL A 13 5.39 -6.19 0.55
CA VAL A 13 5.43 -5.54 1.88
C VAL A 13 6.44 -4.40 1.91
N THR A 14 7.65 -4.62 1.37
CA THR A 14 8.70 -3.60 1.31
C THR A 14 8.27 -2.37 0.51
N ASN A 15 7.53 -2.57 -0.59
CA ASN A 15 7.07 -1.46 -1.43
C ASN A 15 6.01 -0.59 -0.75
N SER A 16 5.22 -1.13 0.18
CA SER A 16 4.19 -0.37 0.87
C SER A 16 4.76 0.79 1.70
N GLY A 17 5.95 0.64 2.29
CA GLY A 17 6.60 1.72 3.05
C GLY A 17 6.84 2.97 2.19
N ILE A 18 7.51 2.80 1.04
CA ILE A 18 7.79 3.90 0.10
C ILE A 18 6.48 4.46 -0.49
N GLN A 19 5.48 3.62 -0.72
CA GLN A 19 4.19 4.07 -1.22
C GLN A 19 3.48 4.99 -0.22
N VAL A 20 3.47 4.67 1.08
CA VAL A 20 2.92 5.55 2.13
C VAL A 20 3.61 6.92 2.13
N GLU A 21 4.93 6.94 2.00
CA GLU A 21 5.71 8.17 1.94
C GLU A 21 5.39 8.99 0.68
N MET A 22 5.22 8.33 -0.47
CA MET A 22 4.75 8.99 -1.69
C MET A 22 3.35 9.59 -1.54
N PHE A 23 2.40 8.88 -0.92
CA PHE A 23 1.06 9.41 -0.64
C PHE A 23 1.12 10.65 0.25
N THR A 24 1.91 10.59 1.32
CA THR A 24 2.13 11.71 2.25
C THR A 24 2.75 12.92 1.53
N SER A 25 3.76 12.69 0.69
CA SER A 25 4.43 13.74 -0.09
C SER A 25 3.51 14.42 -1.11
N LEU A 26 2.52 13.68 -1.62
CA LEU A 26 1.49 14.19 -2.52
C LEU A 26 0.32 14.85 -1.78
N GLY A 27 0.36 14.94 -0.44
CA GLY A 27 -0.70 15.51 0.39
C GLY A 27 -1.98 14.67 0.37
N LYS A 28 -1.87 13.36 0.18
CA LYS A 28 -3.00 12.43 0.10
C LYS A 28 -2.94 11.38 1.20
N ASP A 29 -4.11 10.96 1.65
CA ASP A 29 -4.22 9.85 2.58
C ASP A 29 -3.80 8.54 1.91
N SER A 30 -3.03 7.74 2.65
CA SER A 30 -2.59 6.44 2.18
C SER A 30 -3.75 5.43 2.21
N PRO A 31 -3.94 4.60 1.17
CA PRO A 31 -4.92 3.54 1.18
C PRO A 31 -4.54 2.44 2.17
N VAL A 32 -5.52 1.63 2.57
CA VAL A 32 -5.28 0.48 3.44
C VAL A 32 -4.54 -0.60 2.66
N PHE A 33 -3.39 -1.03 3.16
CA PHE A 33 -2.61 -2.12 2.57
C PHE A 33 -2.91 -3.45 3.27
N GLY A 34 -3.12 -4.50 2.48
CA GLY A 34 -3.24 -5.88 2.93
C GLY A 34 -2.28 -6.78 2.17
N HIS A 35 -1.52 -7.60 2.90
CA HIS A 35 -0.57 -8.53 2.32
C HIS A 35 -1.00 -9.97 2.62
N THR A 36 -1.17 -10.78 1.57
CA THR A 36 -1.50 -12.19 1.72
C THR A 36 -0.22 -13.01 1.66
N SER A 37 0.13 -13.66 2.76
CA SER A 37 1.15 -14.71 2.76
C SER A 37 0.59 -15.97 2.10
N ALA A 38 1.36 -16.58 1.21
CA ALA A 38 1.08 -17.94 0.80
C ALA A 38 1.51 -18.87 1.94
N CYS A 39 0.68 -19.89 2.23
CA CYS A 39 0.94 -20.92 3.23
C CYS A 39 2.31 -21.61 3.03
#